data_AF-A0A7V5K7I9-F1
#
_entry.id   AF-A0A7V5K7I9-F1
#
_cell.length_a   1.000
_cell.length_b   1.000
_cell.length_c   1.000
_cell.angle_alpha   90.00
_cell.angle_beta   90.00
_cell.angle_gamma   90.00
#
_symmetry.space_group_name_H-M   'P 1'
#
loop_
_entity.id
_entity.type
_entity.pdbx_description
1 polymer ?
#
loop_
_entity_poly.entity_id
_entity_poly.type
_entity_poly.pdbx_seq_one_letter_code
_entity_poly.pdbx_strand_id
1 'polypeptide(L)'
;MKGEKCVMGQGVGSQAVKARAIVQSRDRLKQKGEFPNNGLRSPEAEEGGCGVTGFACNIKVKGRHIFAPSVQMHNRGNGKGGGIAAVGLDAQQLGVDQETLKSDFLLQIAFIDPGVVQDLEEEFIRPHFRVDHEAWLETVGDYREVPGLEMEPPRVKRYFVRVLPQVLGRFQEEVGLSELEPEEAEEEFVCQNTFQINMRYYSSLGEKRAFVLSHGRDMMILKIVGYAEHVTQYYCIEDLKAHIWIAHQRYPTRGRVWHPGGAHPFIGLDEALVHNGDFANYFAVSQYLRQRNIFPLFLTDTEVSALMFDLLHRVYHYPLEYIIEALAPTTEMDFDKLPEKRKGIYRRIQASHIQGSPDGPWFFIIARNLSKQGA
;
A
#
# COMPACT_ATOMS: atom_id res chain seq x y z
N MET A 1 -3.03 -6.77 49.87
CA MET A 1 -3.33 -6.44 48.45
C MET A 1 -2.11 -6.80 47.64
N LYS A 2 -2.25 -7.77 46.73
CA LYS A 2 -1.17 -8.36 45.94
C LYS A 2 -0.63 -7.33 44.95
N GLY A 3 0.69 -7.21 44.87
CA GLY A 3 1.38 -6.39 43.88
C GLY A 3 1.24 -6.96 42.48
N GLU A 4 0.86 -6.10 41.54
CA GLU A 4 1.01 -6.35 40.11
C GLU A 4 2.50 -6.30 39.77
N LYS A 5 3.08 -7.47 39.49
CA LYS A 5 4.40 -7.56 38.87
C LYS A 5 4.29 -7.05 37.44
N CYS A 6 5.03 -5.99 37.15
CA CYS A 6 5.30 -5.46 35.83
C CYS A 6 5.92 -6.55 34.93
N VAL A 7 5.13 -7.08 33.99
CA VAL A 7 5.61 -7.96 32.90
C VAL A 7 5.99 -7.06 31.71
N MET A 8 7.07 -6.29 31.83
CA MET A 8 7.51 -5.35 30.77
C MET A 8 8.98 -5.54 30.34
N GLY A 9 9.59 -6.70 30.64
CA GLY A 9 11.03 -6.91 30.41
C GLY A 9 11.39 -7.76 29.20
N GLN A 10 10.65 -8.85 28.92
CA GLN A 10 11.09 -9.87 27.96
C GLN A 10 10.51 -9.71 26.54
N GLY A 11 9.28 -9.18 26.40
CA GLY A 11 8.62 -9.02 25.09
C GLY A 11 9.15 -7.84 24.25
N VAL A 12 9.48 -6.71 24.88
CA VAL A 12 9.92 -5.49 24.16
C VAL A 12 11.31 -5.67 23.53
N GLY A 13 12.21 -6.39 24.21
CA GLY A 13 13.53 -6.72 23.67
C GLY A 13 13.45 -7.64 22.45
N SER A 14 12.56 -8.64 22.48
CA SER A 14 12.33 -9.55 21.35
C SER A 14 11.77 -8.82 20.12
N GLN A 15 10.79 -7.93 20.30
CA GLN A 15 10.19 -7.18 19.19
C GLN A 15 11.17 -6.22 18.50
N ALA A 16 12.02 -5.54 19.27
CA ALA A 16 13.06 -4.68 18.69
C ALA A 16 14.10 -5.47 17.87
N VAL A 17 14.41 -6.70 18.30
CA VAL A 17 15.31 -7.61 17.56
C VAL A 17 14.65 -8.07 16.26
N LYS A 18 13.39 -8.49 16.30
CA LYS A 18 12.61 -8.87 15.10
C LYS A 18 12.52 -7.72 14.08
N ALA A 19 12.16 -6.52 14.54
CA ALA A 19 12.10 -5.32 13.71
C ALA A 19 13.43 -5.01 13.00
N ARG A 20 14.55 -5.13 13.74
CA ARG A 20 15.89 -4.93 13.17
C ARG A 20 16.21 -6.01 12.13
N ALA A 21 15.90 -7.27 12.41
CA ALA A 21 16.13 -8.37 11.49
C ALA A 21 15.34 -8.19 10.17
N ILE A 22 14.07 -7.79 10.26
CA ILE A 22 13.25 -7.45 9.08
C ILE A 22 13.90 -6.34 8.25
N VAL A 23 14.29 -5.23 8.88
CA VAL A 23 14.97 -4.12 8.17
C VAL A 23 16.28 -4.59 7.53
N GLN A 24 17.10 -5.38 8.23
CA GLN A 24 18.36 -5.89 7.71
C GLN A 24 18.17 -6.87 6.55
N SER A 25 17.14 -7.71 6.59
CA SER A 25 16.83 -8.68 5.53
C SER A 25 16.63 -8.00 4.16
N ARG A 26 16.22 -6.73 4.16
CA ARG A 26 16.00 -5.91 2.97
C ARG A 26 17.29 -5.30 2.40
N ASP A 27 18.45 -5.49 3.03
CA ASP A 27 19.73 -4.99 2.50
C ASP A 27 20.01 -5.53 1.10
N ARG A 28 19.58 -6.76 0.80
CA ARG A 28 19.69 -7.38 -0.53
C ARG A 28 18.87 -6.68 -1.62
N LEU A 29 17.88 -5.86 -1.23
CA LEU A 29 17.06 -5.06 -2.15
C LEU A 29 17.76 -3.76 -2.56
N LYS A 30 18.86 -3.39 -1.90
CA LYS A 30 19.68 -2.25 -2.31
C LYS A 30 20.29 -2.53 -3.68
N GLN A 31 19.92 -1.74 -4.67
CA GLN A 31 20.66 -1.77 -5.93
C GLN A 31 22.08 -1.22 -5.73
N LYS A 32 23.07 -1.94 -6.26
CA LYS A 32 24.41 -1.41 -6.46
C LYS A 32 24.37 -0.46 -7.67
N GLY A 33 24.11 0.83 -7.43
CA GLY A 33 24.43 1.89 -8.39
C GLY A 33 23.29 2.69 -9.03
N GLU A 34 22.01 2.34 -8.86
CA GLU A 34 20.93 2.96 -9.65
C GLU A 34 19.60 3.14 -8.91
N PHE A 35 19.61 3.59 -7.65
CA PHE A 35 18.40 4.34 -7.26
C PHE A 35 18.36 5.57 -8.16
N PRO A 36 17.21 5.91 -8.79
CA PRO A 36 17.09 7.20 -9.46
C PRO A 36 17.62 8.22 -8.46
N ASN A 37 18.60 9.02 -8.88
CA ASN A 37 19.00 10.15 -8.07
C ASN A 37 17.68 10.84 -7.76
N ASN A 38 17.26 10.82 -6.48
CA ASN A 38 16.15 11.62 -5.98
C ASN A 38 16.62 13.08 -6.03
N GLY A 39 17.06 13.53 -7.21
CA GLY A 39 17.35 14.90 -7.52
C GLY A 39 16.14 15.70 -7.11
N LEU A 40 16.42 16.88 -6.57
CA LEU A 40 15.43 17.87 -6.17
C LEU A 40 14.21 17.76 -7.09
N ARG A 41 13.06 17.40 -6.50
CA ARG A 41 11.75 17.53 -7.16
C ARG A 41 11.80 18.90 -7.84
N SER A 42 11.58 18.95 -9.16
CA SER A 42 11.57 20.25 -9.84
C SER A 42 10.58 21.15 -9.08
N PRO A 43 10.93 22.40 -8.70
CA PRO A 43 10.21 23.19 -7.69
C PRO A 43 8.73 23.55 -7.97
N GLU A 44 8.06 22.94 -8.95
CA GLU A 44 6.86 23.50 -9.58
C GLU A 44 5.73 22.49 -9.81
N ALA A 45 5.66 21.44 -9.00
CA ALA A 45 4.44 20.66 -8.78
C ALA A 45 4.01 21.00 -7.35
N GLU A 46 2.95 21.74 -7.05
CA GLU A 46 1.55 21.36 -7.28
C GLU A 46 0.62 22.52 -6.87
N GLU A 47 -0.23 22.99 -7.80
CA GLU A 47 -1.49 23.66 -7.47
C GLU A 47 -2.62 22.87 -8.13
N GLY A 48 -3.35 22.12 -7.31
CA GLY A 48 -4.48 21.31 -7.71
C GLY A 48 -4.95 20.42 -6.57
N GLY A 49 -6.04 20.78 -5.91
CA GLY A 49 -6.53 20.03 -4.75
C GLY A 49 -7.18 18.72 -5.20
N CYS A 50 -6.45 17.60 -5.08
CA CYS A 50 -6.93 16.23 -5.37
C CYS A 50 -8.28 15.92 -4.71
N GLY A 51 -9.02 14.94 -5.23
CA GLY A 51 -10.25 14.45 -4.62
C GLY A 51 -10.00 13.21 -3.78
N VAL A 52 -10.51 13.15 -2.55
CA VAL A 52 -10.53 11.93 -1.72
C VAL A 52 -11.91 11.71 -1.11
N THR A 53 -12.36 10.46 -1.13
CA THR A 53 -13.60 10.06 -0.46
C THR A 53 -13.48 8.63 0.05
N GLY A 54 -14.28 8.30 1.05
CA GLY A 54 -14.35 6.95 1.55
C GLY A 54 -15.48 6.77 2.54
N PHE A 55 -15.92 5.53 2.72
CA PHE A 55 -16.89 5.15 3.72
C PHE A 55 -16.64 3.72 4.20
N ALA A 56 -17.13 3.43 5.40
CA ALA A 56 -17.12 2.10 6.01
C ALA A 56 -18.52 1.73 6.47
N CYS A 57 -18.88 0.45 6.38
CA CYS A 57 -20.18 -0.06 6.76
C CYS A 57 -20.06 -1.43 7.46
N ASN A 58 -20.92 -1.68 8.44
CA ASN A 58 -21.01 -2.96 9.15
C ASN A 58 -21.57 -4.09 8.30
N ILE A 59 -22.20 -3.77 7.16
CA ILE A 59 -22.61 -4.71 6.12
C ILE A 59 -21.80 -4.46 4.86
N LYS A 60 -21.59 -5.50 4.05
CA LYS A 60 -20.92 -5.34 2.75
C LYS A 60 -21.86 -4.60 1.79
N VAL A 61 -21.39 -3.47 1.26
CA VAL A 61 -22.13 -2.62 0.32
C VAL A 61 -21.47 -2.61 -1.04
N LYS A 62 -22.30 -2.43 -2.07
CA LYS A 62 -21.91 -2.51 -3.48
C LYS A 62 -21.02 -1.33 -3.93
N GLY A 63 -20.10 -1.57 -4.87
CA GLY A 63 -19.19 -0.57 -5.43
C GLY A 63 -19.88 0.62 -6.09
N ARG A 64 -21.11 0.47 -6.59
CA ARG A 64 -21.93 1.60 -7.08
C ARG A 64 -22.11 2.74 -6.06
N HIS A 65 -21.96 2.46 -4.77
CA HIS A 65 -22.05 3.48 -3.72
C HIS A 65 -20.79 4.36 -3.61
N ILE A 66 -19.63 3.93 -4.13
CA ILE A 66 -18.44 4.77 -4.26
C ILE A 66 -18.40 5.54 -5.59
N PHE A 67 -19.21 5.15 -6.58
CA PHE A 67 -19.31 5.85 -7.88
C PHE A 67 -19.80 7.29 -7.75
N ALA A 68 -20.97 7.52 -7.14
CA ALA A 68 -21.54 8.86 -7.07
C ALA A 68 -20.64 9.85 -6.29
N PRO A 69 -20.07 9.50 -5.11
CA PRO A 69 -19.05 10.33 -4.47
C PRO A 69 -17.80 10.57 -5.33
N SER A 70 -17.38 9.59 -6.14
CA SER A 70 -16.26 9.77 -7.07
C SER A 70 -16.59 10.81 -8.14
N VAL A 71 -17.77 10.75 -8.76
CA VAL A 71 -18.23 11.76 -9.74
C VAL A 71 -18.31 13.16 -9.11
N GLN A 72 -18.75 13.29 -7.86
CA GLN A 72 -18.80 14.59 -7.17
C GLN A 72 -17.41 15.22 -6.94
N MET A 73 -16.34 14.44 -7.03
CA MET A 73 -14.97 14.93 -6.94
C MET A 73 -14.34 15.19 -8.30
N HIS A 74 -15.04 15.04 -9.43
CA HIS A 74 -14.50 15.19 -10.78
C HIS A 74 -13.76 16.52 -10.99
N ASN A 75 -14.29 17.61 -10.44
CA ASN A 75 -13.67 18.94 -10.48
C ASN A 75 -12.41 19.09 -9.60
N ARG A 76 -12.06 18.06 -8.84
CA ARG A 76 -10.85 17.95 -8.01
C ARG A 76 -9.79 17.02 -8.64
N GLY A 77 -10.03 16.53 -9.85
CA GLY A 77 -9.09 15.77 -10.67
C GLY A 77 -8.86 16.42 -12.03
N ASN A 78 -7.94 15.86 -12.82
CA ASN A 78 -7.73 16.27 -14.22
C ASN A 78 -7.62 15.09 -15.18
N GLY A 79 -8.17 13.93 -14.80
CA GLY A 79 -8.19 12.72 -15.62
C GLY A 79 -6.83 11.99 -15.74
N LYS A 80 -5.79 12.40 -15.01
CA LYS A 80 -4.46 11.79 -15.11
C LYS A 80 -4.18 10.72 -14.05
N GLY A 81 -5.17 10.32 -13.26
CA GLY A 81 -5.02 9.28 -12.26
C GLY A 81 -6.25 9.16 -11.38
N GLY A 82 -6.94 8.03 -11.49
CA GLY A 82 -8.08 7.67 -10.66
C GLY A 82 -7.88 6.29 -10.07
N GLY A 83 -8.38 6.06 -8.87
CA GLY A 83 -8.31 4.73 -8.27
C GLY A 83 -9.26 4.53 -7.12
N ILE A 84 -9.52 3.26 -6.82
CA ILE A 84 -10.42 2.78 -5.78
C ILE A 84 -9.74 1.65 -5.03
N ALA A 85 -9.91 1.60 -3.71
CA ALA A 85 -9.67 0.40 -2.92
C ALA A 85 -10.97 -0.10 -2.29
N ALA A 86 -11.05 -1.42 -2.15
CA ALA A 86 -12.13 -2.12 -1.47
C ALA A 86 -11.51 -3.05 -0.42
N VAL A 87 -12.07 -3.07 0.81
CA VAL A 87 -11.60 -3.92 1.93
C VAL A 87 -12.79 -4.63 2.57
N GLY A 88 -12.62 -5.90 2.95
CA GLY A 88 -13.70 -6.73 3.49
C GLY A 88 -14.64 -7.22 2.39
N LEU A 89 -14.08 -7.91 1.40
CA LEU A 89 -14.69 -8.34 0.16
C LEU A 89 -15.65 -9.52 0.34
N ASP A 90 -16.41 -9.84 -0.69
CA ASP A 90 -17.27 -11.04 -0.74
C ASP A 90 -16.57 -12.20 -1.47
N ALA A 91 -16.31 -13.29 -0.75
CA ALA A 91 -15.55 -14.43 -1.27
C ALA A 91 -16.20 -15.08 -2.51
N GLN A 92 -17.54 -15.23 -2.50
CA GLN A 92 -18.27 -15.84 -3.60
C GLN A 92 -18.16 -15.01 -4.88
N GLN A 93 -18.18 -13.67 -4.76
CA GLN A 93 -17.99 -12.77 -5.91
C GLN A 93 -16.57 -12.83 -6.50
N LEU A 94 -15.60 -13.35 -5.74
CA LEU A 94 -14.23 -13.54 -6.18
C LEU A 94 -13.94 -14.96 -6.66
N GLY A 95 -14.90 -15.87 -6.55
CA GLY A 95 -14.77 -17.27 -6.97
C GLY A 95 -14.00 -18.15 -5.99
N VAL A 96 -13.92 -17.75 -4.72
CA VAL A 96 -13.21 -18.47 -3.65
C VAL A 96 -14.11 -18.67 -2.43
N ASP A 97 -13.69 -19.54 -1.51
CA ASP A 97 -14.37 -19.66 -0.22
C ASP A 97 -13.88 -18.60 0.80
N GLN A 98 -14.57 -18.53 1.94
CA GLN A 98 -14.30 -17.53 2.98
C GLN A 98 -12.96 -17.78 3.69
N GLU A 99 -12.45 -19.02 3.70
CA GLU A 99 -11.16 -19.35 4.29
C GLU A 99 -10.05 -18.82 3.40
N THR A 100 -10.06 -19.14 2.09
CA THR A 100 -9.11 -18.61 1.11
C THR A 100 -9.09 -17.08 1.12
N LEU A 101 -10.26 -16.41 1.12
CA LEU A 101 -10.29 -14.94 1.17
C LEU A 101 -9.60 -14.36 2.41
N LYS A 102 -9.69 -15.05 3.55
CA LYS A 102 -9.13 -14.60 4.83
C LYS A 102 -7.64 -14.93 4.96
N SER A 103 -7.23 -16.11 4.50
CA SER A 103 -5.86 -16.60 4.65
C SER A 103 -4.94 -16.08 3.56
N ASP A 104 -5.39 -16.07 2.31
CA ASP A 104 -4.49 -15.91 1.17
C ASP A 104 -4.23 -14.45 0.85
N PHE A 105 -2.99 -14.17 0.45
CA PHE A 105 -2.68 -12.87 -0.11
C PHE A 105 -3.37 -12.74 -1.46
N LEU A 106 -4.19 -11.70 -1.60
CA LEU A 106 -4.77 -11.27 -2.85
C LEU A 106 -3.77 -10.36 -3.57
N LEU A 107 -2.91 -10.99 -4.38
CA LEU A 107 -1.95 -10.30 -5.21
C LEU A 107 -2.60 -9.84 -6.51
N GLN A 108 -2.61 -8.54 -6.79
CA GLN A 108 -3.10 -7.98 -8.04
C GLN A 108 -1.98 -7.32 -8.83
N ILE A 109 -1.83 -7.75 -10.08
CA ILE A 109 -0.81 -7.26 -11.00
C ILE A 109 -1.48 -6.66 -12.22
N ALA A 110 -1.14 -5.41 -12.53
CA ALA A 110 -1.53 -4.73 -13.75
C ALA A 110 -0.47 -4.97 -14.84
N PHE A 111 -0.93 -5.44 -16.00
CA PHE A 111 -0.10 -5.67 -17.18
C PHE A 111 -0.34 -4.56 -18.20
N ILE A 112 0.69 -3.72 -18.38
CA ILE A 112 0.75 -2.68 -19.43
C ILE A 112 1.12 -3.34 -20.76
N ASP A 113 2.07 -4.27 -20.71
CA ASP A 113 2.45 -5.14 -21.80
C ASP A 113 1.96 -6.57 -21.52
N PRO A 114 0.96 -7.07 -22.25
CA PRO A 114 0.49 -8.46 -22.10
C PRO A 114 1.56 -9.51 -22.42
N GLY A 115 2.62 -9.15 -23.16
CA GLY A 115 3.70 -10.05 -23.55
C GLY A 115 4.54 -10.56 -22.38
N VAL A 116 4.53 -9.89 -21.22
CA VAL A 116 5.35 -10.27 -20.07
C VAL A 116 4.63 -11.16 -19.05
N VAL A 117 3.37 -11.53 -19.29
CA VAL A 117 2.57 -12.29 -18.30
C VAL A 117 3.23 -13.61 -17.95
N GLN A 118 3.63 -14.39 -18.96
CA GLN A 118 4.25 -15.69 -18.76
C GLN A 118 5.61 -15.57 -18.05
N ASP A 119 6.49 -14.70 -18.53
CA ASP A 119 7.80 -14.46 -17.93
C ASP A 119 7.70 -14.03 -16.46
N LEU A 120 6.75 -13.13 -16.15
CA LEU A 120 6.52 -12.66 -14.78
C LEU A 120 6.05 -13.81 -13.89
N GLU A 121 5.13 -14.64 -14.37
CA GLU A 121 4.63 -15.78 -13.61
C GLU A 121 5.70 -16.84 -13.36
N GLU A 122 6.47 -17.18 -14.39
CA GLU A 122 7.56 -18.16 -14.30
C GLU A 122 8.69 -17.68 -13.39
N GLU A 123 8.94 -16.37 -13.31
CA GLU A 123 9.99 -15.79 -12.47
C GLU A 123 9.51 -15.54 -11.02
N PHE A 124 8.32 -14.98 -10.82
CA PHE A 124 7.91 -14.42 -9.51
C PHE A 124 6.71 -15.10 -8.86
N ILE A 125 5.91 -15.88 -9.60
CA ILE A 125 4.67 -16.46 -9.07
C ILE A 125 4.82 -17.98 -8.86
N ARG A 126 4.93 -18.73 -9.96
CA ARG A 126 4.86 -20.21 -9.97
C ARG A 126 5.94 -20.89 -9.12
N PRO A 127 7.20 -20.40 -9.07
CA PRO A 127 8.23 -21.04 -8.24
C PRO A 127 8.09 -20.78 -6.74
N HIS A 128 7.34 -19.74 -6.36
CA HIS A 128 7.36 -19.19 -5.01
C HIS A 128 6.07 -19.46 -4.23
N PHE A 129 4.95 -19.54 -4.95
CA PHE A 129 3.63 -19.59 -4.35
C PHE A 129 2.86 -20.85 -4.73
N ARG A 130 2.09 -21.36 -3.77
CA ARG A 130 0.88 -22.13 -4.05
C ARG A 130 -0.19 -21.13 -4.48
N VAL A 131 -0.74 -21.32 -5.68
CA VAL A 131 -1.82 -20.49 -6.23
C VAL A 131 -3.12 -21.26 -6.04
N ASP A 132 -3.94 -20.84 -5.08
CA ASP A 132 -5.21 -21.51 -4.77
C ASP A 132 -6.33 -21.03 -5.70
N HIS A 133 -6.24 -19.80 -6.20
CA HIS A 133 -7.11 -19.29 -7.25
C HIS A 133 -6.42 -18.19 -8.06
N GLU A 134 -6.73 -18.10 -9.35
CA GLU A 134 -6.32 -16.99 -10.20
C GLU A 134 -7.39 -16.65 -11.24
N ALA A 135 -7.52 -15.36 -11.56
CA ALA A 135 -8.43 -14.91 -12.59
C ALA A 135 -7.99 -13.57 -13.19
N TRP A 136 -8.34 -13.35 -14.45
CA TRP A 136 -8.36 -12.00 -14.99
C TRP A 136 -9.55 -11.24 -14.41
N LEU A 137 -9.37 -9.96 -14.09
CA LEU A 137 -10.51 -9.11 -13.77
C LEU A 137 -11.36 -8.90 -15.02
N GLU A 138 -12.67 -8.92 -14.81
CA GLU A 138 -13.63 -8.55 -15.84
C GLU A 138 -13.45 -7.07 -16.19
N THR A 139 -13.56 -6.77 -17.48
CA THR A 139 -13.58 -5.41 -17.98
C THR A 139 -14.70 -5.25 -18.99
N VAL A 140 -15.10 -4.02 -19.25
CA VAL A 140 -15.85 -3.72 -20.48
C VAL A 140 -15.04 -4.17 -21.70
N GLY A 141 -15.74 -4.52 -22.79
CA GLY A 141 -15.12 -5.05 -24.00
C GLY A 141 -14.26 -4.01 -24.74
N ASP A 142 -14.82 -2.82 -24.97
CA ASP A 142 -14.10 -1.66 -25.50
C ASP A 142 -14.11 -0.54 -24.45
N TYR A 143 -12.92 -0.09 -24.03
CA TYR A 143 -12.79 0.99 -23.04
C TYR A 143 -13.47 2.29 -23.48
N ARG A 144 -13.64 2.50 -24.80
CA ARG A 144 -14.31 3.66 -25.39
C ARG A 144 -15.81 3.72 -25.10
N GLU A 145 -16.39 2.62 -24.64
CA GLU A 145 -17.78 2.58 -24.14
C GLU A 145 -17.93 3.30 -22.80
N VAL A 146 -16.84 3.51 -22.06
CA VAL A 146 -16.83 4.29 -20.81
C VAL A 146 -16.70 5.78 -21.15
N PRO A 147 -17.73 6.61 -20.91
CA PRO A 147 -17.70 8.02 -21.30
C PRO A 147 -16.56 8.77 -20.62
N GLY A 148 -15.76 9.50 -21.39
CA GLY A 148 -14.65 10.32 -20.87
C GLY A 148 -13.35 9.54 -20.58
N LEU A 149 -13.31 8.23 -20.82
CA LEU A 149 -12.10 7.43 -20.69
C LEU A 149 -11.26 7.50 -21.98
N GLU A 150 -10.18 8.28 -21.96
CA GLU A 150 -9.35 8.51 -23.14
C GLU A 150 -8.30 7.42 -23.40
N MET A 151 -7.96 6.64 -22.37
CA MET A 151 -6.87 5.70 -22.38
C MET A 151 -7.31 4.33 -21.89
N GLU A 152 -6.90 3.29 -22.61
CA GLU A 152 -7.13 1.90 -22.22
C GLU A 152 -6.41 1.60 -20.88
N PRO A 153 -7.14 1.24 -19.82
CA PRO A 153 -6.53 0.80 -18.57
C PRO A 153 -5.84 -0.56 -18.74
N PRO A 154 -4.81 -0.86 -17.93
CA PRO A 154 -4.11 -2.14 -18.01
C PRO A 154 -5.02 -3.29 -17.62
N ARG A 155 -4.81 -4.46 -18.24
CA ARG A 155 -5.47 -5.69 -17.78
C ARG A 155 -4.91 -6.10 -16.44
N VAL A 156 -5.77 -6.50 -15.51
CA VAL A 156 -5.37 -6.88 -14.16
C VAL A 156 -5.61 -8.38 -13.96
N LYS A 157 -4.59 -9.08 -13.46
CA LYS A 157 -4.72 -10.47 -13.02
C LYS A 157 -4.62 -10.54 -11.50
N ARG A 158 -5.53 -11.28 -10.88
CA ARG A 158 -5.55 -11.56 -9.44
C ARG A 158 -5.10 -12.97 -9.16
N TYR A 159 -4.35 -13.13 -8.07
CA TYR A 159 -3.91 -14.41 -7.55
C TYR A 159 -4.19 -14.47 -6.05
N PHE A 160 -4.82 -15.55 -5.60
CA PHE A 160 -4.87 -15.93 -4.19
C PHE A 160 -3.71 -16.88 -3.93
N VAL A 161 -2.77 -16.43 -3.12
CA VAL A 161 -1.48 -17.11 -2.95
C VAL A 161 -1.08 -17.28 -1.51
N ARG A 162 -0.37 -18.39 -1.26
CA ARG A 162 0.43 -18.66 -0.06
C ARG A 162 1.84 -19.05 -0.46
N VAL A 163 2.84 -18.62 0.29
CA VAL A 163 4.24 -18.96 0.00
C VAL A 163 4.44 -20.46 0.25
N LEU A 164 5.14 -21.13 -0.67
CA LEU A 164 5.44 -22.55 -0.51
C LEU A 164 6.31 -22.77 0.74
N PRO A 165 6.02 -23.75 1.62
CA PRO A 165 6.76 -23.94 2.87
C PRO A 165 8.27 -24.06 2.70
N GLN A 166 8.73 -24.76 1.66
CA GLN A 166 10.15 -24.91 1.33
C GLN A 166 10.81 -23.62 0.84
N VAL A 167 10.04 -22.71 0.23
CA VAL A 167 10.51 -21.39 -0.20
C VAL A 167 10.61 -20.48 1.02
N LEU A 168 9.61 -20.52 1.89
CA LEU A 168 9.58 -19.74 3.12
C LEU A 168 10.73 -20.12 4.07
N GLY A 169 10.94 -21.41 4.32
CA GLY A 169 12.04 -21.89 5.17
C GLY A 169 13.41 -21.48 4.63
N ARG A 170 13.64 -21.62 3.32
CA ARG A 170 14.88 -21.16 2.67
C ARG A 170 15.05 -19.64 2.79
N PHE A 171 13.98 -18.88 2.56
CA PHE A 171 14.02 -17.42 2.69
C PHE A 171 14.43 -17.02 4.12
N GLN A 172 13.83 -17.63 5.14
CA GLN A 172 14.16 -17.34 6.53
C GLN A 172 15.64 -17.58 6.84
N GLU A 173 16.21 -18.68 6.36
CA GLU A 173 17.64 -18.97 6.52
C GLU A 173 18.51 -17.96 5.77
N GLU A 174 18.22 -17.72 4.48
CA GLU A 174 19.03 -16.87 3.59
C GLU A 174 19.11 -15.41 4.06
N VAL A 175 18.04 -14.88 4.65
CA VAL A 175 17.97 -13.47 5.06
C VAL A 175 17.99 -13.25 6.57
N GLY A 176 18.27 -14.30 7.35
CA GLY A 176 18.44 -14.20 8.81
C GLY A 176 17.15 -13.92 9.57
N LEU A 177 16.02 -14.50 9.13
CA LEU A 177 14.69 -14.37 9.74
C LEU A 177 14.20 -15.68 10.38
N SER A 178 15.10 -16.58 10.75
CA SER A 178 14.76 -17.87 11.40
C SER A 178 14.02 -17.72 12.73
N GLU A 179 14.15 -16.58 13.41
CA GLU A 179 13.49 -16.25 14.69
C GLU A 179 12.08 -15.64 14.52
N LEU A 180 11.66 -15.37 13.27
CA LEU A 180 10.30 -14.90 12.98
C LEU A 180 9.32 -16.08 12.97
N GLU A 181 8.09 -15.79 13.39
CA GLU A 181 7.01 -16.75 13.17
C GLU A 181 6.76 -16.90 11.66
N PRO A 182 6.35 -18.10 11.18
CA PRO A 182 6.16 -18.35 9.75
C PRO A 182 5.28 -17.30 9.06
N GLU A 183 4.21 -16.84 9.72
CA GLU A 183 3.33 -15.81 9.15
C GLU A 183 4.04 -14.45 9.00
N GLU A 184 4.85 -14.02 9.97
CA GLU A 184 5.61 -12.76 9.88
C GLU A 184 6.68 -12.83 8.77
N ALA A 185 7.32 -13.99 8.63
CA ALA A 185 8.27 -14.24 7.55
C ALA A 185 7.59 -14.28 6.18
N GLU A 186 6.38 -14.82 6.10
CA GLU A 186 5.61 -14.90 4.85
C GLU A 186 5.15 -13.52 4.38
N GLU A 187 4.66 -12.69 5.30
CA GLU A 187 4.34 -11.28 5.03
C GLU A 187 5.56 -10.53 4.50
N GLU A 188 6.72 -10.70 5.12
CA GLU A 188 7.95 -10.08 4.66
C GLU A 188 8.38 -10.61 3.29
N PHE A 189 8.25 -11.92 3.03
CA PHE A 189 8.52 -12.50 1.72
C PHE A 189 7.65 -11.86 0.63
N VAL A 190 6.34 -11.70 0.87
CA VAL A 190 5.41 -11.07 -0.08
C VAL A 190 5.80 -9.62 -0.36
N CYS A 191 6.13 -8.83 0.67
CA CYS A 191 6.60 -7.45 0.48
C CYS A 191 7.88 -7.40 -0.36
N GLN A 192 8.86 -8.27 -0.09
CA GLN A 192 10.11 -8.28 -0.87
C GLN A 192 9.90 -8.79 -2.30
N ASN A 193 9.09 -9.83 -2.51
CA ASN A 193 8.79 -10.39 -3.82
C ASN A 193 8.07 -9.35 -4.71
N THR A 194 7.04 -8.68 -4.17
CA THR A 194 6.29 -7.65 -4.92
C THR A 194 7.12 -6.40 -5.21
N PHE A 195 8.02 -6.03 -4.30
CA PHE A 195 9.03 -5.00 -4.57
C PHE A 195 9.93 -5.41 -5.74
N GLN A 196 10.43 -6.65 -5.77
CA GLN A 196 11.26 -7.15 -6.87
C GLN A 196 10.51 -7.21 -8.22
N ILE A 197 9.22 -7.59 -8.21
CA ILE A 197 8.37 -7.50 -9.41
C ILE A 197 8.35 -6.07 -9.95
N ASN A 198 8.07 -5.09 -9.09
CA ASN A 198 8.04 -3.68 -9.49
C ASN A 198 9.42 -3.19 -9.98
N MET A 199 10.50 -3.60 -9.33
CA MET A 199 11.86 -3.29 -9.80
C MET A 199 12.13 -3.86 -11.20
N ARG A 200 11.69 -5.09 -11.48
CA ARG A 200 11.94 -5.78 -12.74
C ARG A 200 11.07 -5.26 -13.89
N TYR A 201 9.81 -4.95 -13.63
CA TYR A 201 8.81 -4.66 -14.67
C TYR A 201 8.31 -3.22 -14.70
N TYR A 202 8.67 -2.39 -13.71
CA TYR A 202 8.20 -1.01 -13.58
C TYR A 202 9.30 0.02 -13.28
N SER A 203 10.58 -0.38 -13.16
CA SER A 203 11.68 0.55 -12.82
C SER A 203 11.59 1.87 -13.58
N SER A 204 11.80 2.98 -12.86
CA SER A 204 11.66 4.35 -13.37
C SER A 204 12.57 4.66 -14.58
N LEU A 205 13.66 3.90 -14.73
CA LEU A 205 14.63 4.03 -15.83
C LEU A 205 14.38 3.03 -16.98
N GLY A 206 13.51 2.04 -16.76
CA GLY A 206 13.18 1.00 -17.72
C GLY A 206 11.83 1.19 -18.39
N GLU A 207 11.48 0.25 -19.27
CA GLU A 207 10.15 0.18 -19.85
C GLU A 207 9.14 -0.30 -18.81
N LYS A 208 8.00 0.38 -18.74
CA LYS A 208 6.91 0.06 -17.81
C LYS A 208 6.03 -0.99 -18.47
N ARG A 209 6.16 -2.24 -18.01
CA ARG A 209 5.51 -3.42 -18.61
C ARG A 209 4.47 -4.05 -17.69
N ALA A 210 4.73 -4.08 -16.38
CA ALA A 210 3.77 -4.54 -15.38
C ALA A 210 4.10 -3.95 -14.01
N PHE A 211 3.11 -3.89 -13.11
CA PHE A 211 3.34 -3.48 -11.72
C PHE A 211 2.28 -4.04 -10.77
N VAL A 212 2.65 -4.18 -9.51
CA VAL A 212 1.77 -4.66 -8.44
C VAL A 212 0.85 -3.52 -7.99
N LEU A 213 -0.46 -3.76 -8.07
CA LEU A 213 -1.50 -2.84 -7.59
C LEU A 213 -1.75 -3.00 -6.09
N SER A 214 -1.84 -4.25 -5.62
CA SER A 214 -2.06 -4.60 -4.22
C SER A 214 -1.51 -5.99 -3.89
N HIS A 215 -1.17 -6.23 -2.62
CA HIS A 215 -0.62 -7.50 -2.11
C HIS A 215 -1.09 -7.86 -0.69
N GLY A 216 -2.30 -7.44 -0.32
CA GLY A 216 -2.88 -7.72 1.01
C GLY A 216 -3.90 -8.85 0.99
N ARG A 217 -4.48 -9.17 2.15
CA ARG A 217 -5.57 -10.13 2.35
C ARG A 217 -6.89 -9.38 2.40
N ASP A 218 -7.95 -9.97 1.85
CA ASP A 218 -9.31 -9.44 1.88
C ASP A 218 -9.42 -7.95 1.46
N MET A 219 -8.58 -7.55 0.50
CA MET A 219 -8.58 -6.19 -0.05
C MET A 219 -8.04 -6.15 -1.48
N MET A 220 -8.43 -5.13 -2.23
CA MET A 220 -7.92 -4.90 -3.57
C MET A 220 -7.81 -3.41 -3.88
N ILE A 221 -6.92 -3.06 -4.80
CA ILE A 221 -6.72 -1.70 -5.32
C ILE A 221 -6.76 -1.74 -6.84
N LEU A 222 -7.56 -0.85 -7.43
CA LEU A 222 -7.63 -0.65 -8.88
C LEU A 222 -7.31 0.79 -9.23
N LYS A 223 -6.58 0.97 -10.32
CA LYS A 223 -6.07 2.26 -10.77
C LYS A 223 -6.21 2.40 -12.28
N ILE A 224 -6.49 3.60 -12.74
CA ILE A 224 -6.53 3.95 -14.17
C ILE A 224 -5.91 5.33 -14.44
N VAL A 225 -5.57 5.57 -15.71
CA VAL A 225 -5.37 6.94 -16.22
C VAL A 225 -6.74 7.45 -16.64
N GLY A 226 -7.36 8.23 -15.75
CA GLY A 226 -8.72 8.72 -15.87
C GLY A 226 -9.21 9.17 -14.49
N TYR A 227 -10.52 9.11 -14.27
CA TYR A 227 -11.14 9.44 -12.99
C TYR A 227 -11.51 8.18 -12.19
N ALA A 228 -11.77 8.33 -10.89
CA ALA A 228 -12.07 7.20 -10.01
C ALA A 228 -13.37 6.48 -10.40
N GLU A 229 -14.38 7.22 -10.85
CA GLU A 229 -15.64 6.68 -11.34
C GLU A 229 -15.47 5.71 -12.52
N HIS A 230 -14.52 5.99 -13.43
CA HIS A 230 -14.22 5.11 -14.55
C HIS A 230 -13.66 3.76 -14.07
N VAL A 231 -13.02 3.69 -12.90
CA VAL A 231 -12.56 2.42 -12.30
C VAL A 231 -13.76 1.50 -12.07
N THR A 232 -14.86 2.04 -11.55
CA THR A 232 -16.06 1.23 -11.28
C THR A 232 -16.71 0.68 -12.55
N GLN A 233 -16.72 1.50 -13.60
CA GLN A 233 -17.34 1.18 -14.88
C GLN A 233 -16.45 0.23 -15.68
N TYR A 234 -15.17 0.59 -15.88
CA TYR A 234 -14.25 -0.17 -16.71
C TYR A 234 -14.00 -1.58 -16.16
N TYR A 235 -13.77 -1.74 -14.85
CA TYR A 235 -13.52 -3.04 -14.22
C TYR A 235 -14.80 -3.73 -13.72
N CYS A 236 -15.99 -3.28 -14.11
CA CYS A 236 -17.27 -3.90 -13.79
C CYS A 236 -17.50 -4.18 -12.29
N ILE A 237 -16.98 -3.33 -11.39
CA ILE A 237 -17.04 -3.54 -9.93
C ILE A 237 -18.26 -2.90 -9.26
N GLU A 238 -19.23 -2.40 -10.02
CA GLU A 238 -20.43 -1.72 -9.49
C GLU A 238 -21.23 -2.60 -8.51
N ASP A 239 -21.28 -3.90 -8.75
CA ASP A 239 -21.99 -4.87 -7.92
C ASP A 239 -21.09 -5.65 -6.95
N LEU A 240 -19.77 -5.48 -7.02
CA LEU A 240 -18.85 -6.04 -6.04
C LEU A 240 -19.15 -5.46 -4.67
N LYS A 241 -19.21 -6.29 -3.63
CA LYS A 241 -19.50 -5.86 -2.27
C LYS A 241 -18.25 -5.84 -1.40
N ALA A 242 -18.12 -4.79 -0.60
CA ALA A 242 -17.07 -4.68 0.42
C ALA A 242 -17.56 -3.90 1.65
N HIS A 243 -16.88 -4.03 2.78
CA HIS A 243 -17.16 -3.25 4.00
C HIS A 243 -16.65 -1.81 3.90
N ILE A 244 -15.51 -1.61 3.26
CA ILE A 244 -14.86 -0.30 3.15
C ILE A 244 -14.58 -0.02 1.67
N TRP A 245 -14.88 1.21 1.26
CA TRP A 245 -14.52 1.74 -0.04
C TRP A 245 -13.82 3.08 0.14
N ILE A 246 -12.69 3.26 -0.54
CA ILE A 246 -11.99 4.55 -0.62
C ILE A 246 -11.66 4.83 -2.09
N ALA A 247 -11.73 6.10 -2.49
CA ALA A 247 -11.44 6.51 -3.85
C ALA A 247 -10.64 7.82 -3.88
N HIS A 248 -9.86 7.97 -4.93
CA HIS A 248 -9.00 9.13 -5.13
C HIS A 248 -8.98 9.60 -6.58
N GLN A 249 -9.01 10.92 -6.77
CA GLN A 249 -8.72 11.57 -8.04
C GLN A 249 -7.47 12.43 -7.92
N ARG A 250 -6.50 12.16 -8.80
CA ARG A 250 -5.20 12.83 -8.82
C ARG A 250 -5.24 14.05 -9.74
N TYR A 251 -4.54 15.10 -9.34
CA TYR A 251 -4.31 16.31 -10.13
C TYR A 251 -2.80 16.57 -10.30
N PRO A 252 -2.07 15.83 -11.15
CA PRO A 252 -0.68 16.18 -11.45
C PRO A 252 -0.59 17.38 -12.39
N THR A 253 0.25 18.36 -12.04
CA THR A 253 0.41 19.62 -12.78
C THR A 253 1.29 19.50 -14.03
N ARG A 254 2.11 18.43 -14.17
CA ARG A 254 2.94 18.19 -15.36
C ARG A 254 2.99 16.72 -15.79
N GLY A 255 3.33 16.53 -17.08
CA GLY A 255 3.63 15.23 -17.68
C GLY A 255 2.44 14.61 -18.44
N ARG A 256 2.77 13.94 -19.56
CA ARG A 256 1.85 12.99 -20.22
C ARG A 256 1.84 11.73 -19.37
N VAL A 257 0.75 11.51 -18.63
CA VAL A 257 0.55 10.26 -17.90
C VAL A 257 -0.08 9.27 -18.87
N TRP A 258 0.56 8.13 -19.05
CA TRP A 258 0.09 7.08 -19.97
C TRP A 258 -0.05 5.71 -19.31
N HIS A 259 0.27 5.58 -18.02
CA HIS A 259 0.05 4.38 -17.23
C HIS A 259 -0.38 4.78 -15.80
N PRO A 260 -1.13 3.91 -15.09
CA PRO A 260 -1.75 4.30 -13.82
C PRO A 260 -0.92 4.02 -12.57
N GLY A 261 0.33 3.57 -12.69
CA GLY A 261 1.12 3.21 -11.50
C GLY A 261 1.33 4.37 -10.50
N GLY A 262 1.40 5.61 -10.97
CA GLY A 262 1.46 6.81 -10.10
C GLY A 262 0.10 7.31 -9.60
N ALA A 263 -1.01 6.66 -9.95
CA ALA A 263 -2.33 6.97 -9.39
C ALA A 263 -2.47 6.35 -7.99
N HIS A 264 -3.32 6.95 -7.16
CA HIS A 264 -3.62 6.45 -5.82
C HIS A 264 -4.90 5.62 -5.88
N PRO A 265 -5.20 4.72 -4.92
CA PRO A 265 -4.52 4.47 -3.63
C PRO A 265 -3.12 3.83 -3.71
N PHE A 266 -2.32 3.92 -2.65
CA PHE A 266 -1.10 3.09 -2.48
C PHE A 266 -1.27 2.10 -1.33
N ILE A 267 -0.41 1.10 -1.27
CA ILE A 267 -0.53 -0.05 -0.35
C ILE A 267 0.69 -0.17 0.58
N GLY A 268 0.42 -0.40 1.86
CA GLY A 268 1.33 -1.07 2.81
C GLY A 268 1.15 -2.59 2.70
N LEU A 269 1.26 -3.37 3.77
CA LEU A 269 0.66 -4.71 3.78
C LEU A 269 -0.73 -4.64 4.44
N ASP A 270 -1.76 -5.19 3.80
CA ASP A 270 -3.15 -5.18 4.30
C ASP A 270 -3.78 -3.79 4.51
N GLU A 271 -3.20 -2.75 3.92
CA GLU A 271 -3.57 -1.36 4.15
C GLU A 271 -3.56 -0.58 2.83
N ALA A 272 -4.67 0.10 2.51
CA ALA A 272 -4.77 1.02 1.39
C ALA A 272 -4.83 2.46 1.91
N LEU A 273 -4.02 3.34 1.32
CA LEU A 273 -3.92 4.75 1.70
C LEU A 273 -4.17 5.65 0.47
N VAL A 274 -5.05 6.64 0.65
CA VAL A 274 -5.17 7.78 -0.26
C VAL A 274 -4.75 9.05 0.46
N HIS A 275 -4.17 9.97 -0.29
CA HIS A 275 -3.64 11.24 0.21
C HIS A 275 -4.18 12.40 -0.61
N ASN A 276 -4.56 13.48 0.08
CA ASN A 276 -4.82 14.78 -0.51
C ASN A 276 -3.88 15.80 0.10
N GLY A 277 -3.01 16.38 -0.72
CA GLY A 277 -1.98 17.29 -0.26
C GLY A 277 -0.70 17.17 -1.07
N ASP A 278 0.33 17.84 -0.59
CA ASP A 278 1.69 17.84 -1.16
C ASP A 278 2.69 17.94 -0.01
N PHE A 279 3.64 17.02 0.03
CA PHE A 279 4.68 17.01 1.06
C PHE A 279 5.75 18.05 0.74
N ALA A 280 5.91 19.02 1.64
CA ALA A 280 7.05 19.93 1.62
C ALA A 280 8.39 19.21 1.88
N ASN A 281 8.34 18.02 2.48
CA ASN A 281 9.50 17.26 2.92
C ASN A 281 9.62 15.85 2.31
N TYR A 282 9.02 15.60 1.14
CA TYR A 282 9.04 14.29 0.44
C TYR A 282 10.43 13.61 0.44
N PHE A 283 11.47 14.38 0.11
CA PHE A 283 12.84 13.86 0.05
C PHE A 283 13.33 13.36 1.41
N ALA A 284 13.04 14.09 2.49
CA ALA A 284 13.45 13.71 3.85
C ALA A 284 12.75 12.40 4.27
N VAL A 285 11.44 12.29 4.04
CA VAL A 285 10.66 11.08 4.31
C VAL A 285 11.20 9.89 3.50
N SER A 286 11.54 10.11 2.23
CA SER A 286 12.16 9.09 1.38
C SER A 286 13.52 8.62 1.91
N GLN A 287 14.38 9.54 2.37
CA GLN A 287 15.67 9.17 2.98
C GLN A 287 15.47 8.42 4.31
N TYR A 288 14.47 8.80 5.11
CA TYR A 288 14.14 8.12 6.35
C TYR A 288 13.76 6.65 6.13
N LEU A 289 12.96 6.37 5.11
CA LEU A 289 12.61 5.02 4.66
C LEU A 289 13.84 4.28 4.12
N ARG A 290 14.69 4.96 3.33
CA ARG A 290 15.91 4.39 2.76
C ARG A 290 16.90 3.92 3.81
N GLN A 291 17.04 4.66 4.91
CA GLN A 291 17.84 4.25 6.08
C GLN A 291 17.34 2.96 6.73
N ARG A 292 16.09 2.57 6.45
CA ARG A 292 15.43 1.34 6.90
C ARG A 292 15.23 0.34 5.76
N ASN A 293 16.01 0.50 4.68
CA ASN A 293 16.00 -0.39 3.52
C ASN A 293 14.62 -0.51 2.86
N ILE A 294 13.84 0.56 2.89
CA ILE A 294 12.57 0.70 2.16
C ILE A 294 12.78 1.73 1.07
N PHE A 295 12.47 1.36 -0.18
CA PHE A 295 12.80 2.16 -1.36
C PHE A 295 11.53 2.46 -2.16
N PRO A 296 11.00 3.69 -2.12
CA PRO A 296 9.87 4.09 -2.95
C PRO A 296 10.23 4.04 -4.45
N LEU A 297 9.32 3.55 -5.29
CA LEU A 297 9.51 3.34 -6.74
C LEU A 297 8.62 4.20 -7.63
N PHE A 298 7.45 4.61 -7.14
CA PHE A 298 6.44 5.33 -7.89
C PHE A 298 6.57 6.85 -7.75
N LEU A 299 7.46 7.31 -6.86
CA LEU A 299 7.82 8.72 -6.68
C LEU A 299 6.64 9.60 -6.30
N THR A 300 5.83 9.14 -5.35
CA THR A 300 4.68 9.89 -4.83
C THR A 300 4.70 9.99 -3.32
N ASP A 301 4.17 11.09 -2.80
CA ASP A 301 4.00 11.31 -1.36
C ASP A 301 3.10 10.24 -0.72
N THR A 302 2.16 9.69 -1.51
CA THR A 302 1.22 8.68 -1.04
C THR A 302 1.88 7.32 -0.87
N GLU A 303 2.79 6.96 -1.77
CA GLU A 303 3.59 5.74 -1.64
C GLU A 303 4.45 5.80 -0.37
N VAL A 304 5.20 6.89 -0.17
CA VAL A 304 6.05 7.02 1.03
C VAL A 304 5.22 7.04 2.32
N SER A 305 4.01 7.59 2.27
CA SER A 305 3.06 7.56 3.40
C SER A 305 2.59 6.14 3.73
N ALA A 306 2.19 5.37 2.70
CA ALA A 306 1.75 3.99 2.88
C ALA A 306 2.87 3.10 3.42
N LEU A 307 4.09 3.27 2.90
CA LEU A 307 5.28 2.56 3.37
C LEU A 307 5.71 2.96 4.78
N MET A 308 5.57 4.24 5.15
CA MET A 308 5.81 4.70 6.51
C MET A 308 4.81 4.10 7.49
N PHE A 309 3.53 4.07 7.11
CA PHE A 309 2.50 3.47 7.95
C PHE A 309 2.76 1.96 8.15
N ASP A 310 3.05 1.21 7.08
CA ASP A 310 3.41 -0.22 7.16
C ASP A 310 4.63 -0.46 8.06
N LEU A 311 5.68 0.36 7.91
CA LEU A 311 6.86 0.29 8.76
C LEU A 311 6.51 0.47 10.25
N LEU A 312 5.75 1.50 10.59
CA LEU A 312 5.40 1.79 11.97
C LEU A 312 4.45 0.72 12.55
N HIS A 313 3.51 0.23 11.74
CA HIS A 313 2.53 -0.76 12.15
C HIS A 313 3.10 -2.18 12.17
N ARG A 314 3.47 -2.73 11.03
CA ARG A 314 3.81 -4.14 10.87
C ARG A 314 5.22 -4.45 11.34
N VAL A 315 6.18 -3.56 11.08
CA VAL A 315 7.59 -3.83 11.40
C VAL A 315 7.94 -3.39 12.81
N TYR A 316 7.45 -2.22 13.24
CA TYR A 316 7.74 -1.68 14.58
C TYR A 316 6.68 -2.01 15.62
N HIS A 317 5.53 -2.58 15.21
CA HIS A 317 4.44 -2.98 16.10
C HIS A 317 3.95 -1.83 16.99
N TYR A 318 3.96 -0.59 16.48
CA TYR A 318 3.43 0.54 17.22
C TYR A 318 1.91 0.43 17.34
N PRO A 319 1.32 0.71 18.51
CA PRO A 319 -0.12 0.88 18.61
C PRO A 319 -0.55 2.09 17.77
N LEU A 320 -1.80 2.08 17.30
CA LEU A 320 -2.31 3.10 16.38
C LEU A 320 -2.09 4.53 16.88
N GLU A 321 -2.25 4.78 18.19
CA GLU A 321 -1.96 6.08 18.81
C GLU A 321 -0.53 6.57 18.52
N TYR A 322 0.46 5.67 18.59
CA TYR A 322 1.87 6.03 18.40
C TYR A 322 2.24 6.13 16.93
N ILE A 323 1.55 5.39 16.05
CA ILE A 323 1.64 5.61 14.61
C ILE A 323 1.12 7.00 14.26
N ILE A 324 -0.04 7.39 14.80
CA ILE A 324 -0.61 8.73 14.60
C ILE A 324 0.36 9.78 15.11
N GLU A 325 0.91 9.64 16.32
CA GLU A 325 1.88 10.60 16.85
C GLU A 325 3.19 10.66 16.04
N ALA A 326 3.61 9.55 15.42
CA ALA A 326 4.78 9.53 14.55
C ALA A 326 4.54 10.21 13.19
N LEU A 327 3.31 10.20 12.67
CA LEU A 327 2.95 10.80 11.39
C LEU A 327 2.44 12.26 11.54
N ALA A 328 1.59 12.50 12.53
CA ALA A 328 1.04 13.79 12.93
C ALA A 328 1.49 14.12 14.35
N PRO A 329 2.74 14.59 14.55
CA PRO A 329 3.24 14.89 15.87
C PRO A 329 2.40 15.98 16.55
N THR A 330 2.03 15.76 17.81
CA THR A 330 1.31 16.76 18.60
C THR A 330 2.27 17.92 18.90
N THR A 331 1.95 19.14 18.46
CA THR A 331 2.81 20.32 18.58
C THR A 331 2.35 21.31 19.66
N GLU A 332 3.29 22.17 20.07
CA GLU A 332 3.04 23.41 20.81
C GLU A 332 2.03 23.30 21.98
N MET A 333 0.99 24.13 21.96
CA MET A 333 0.02 24.28 23.04
C MET A 333 -0.78 22.99 23.29
N ASP A 334 -0.98 22.16 22.26
CA ASP A 334 -1.69 20.90 22.42
C ASP A 334 -0.80 19.87 23.11
N PHE A 335 0.51 19.90 22.85
CA PHE A 335 1.48 19.06 23.55
C PHE A 335 1.54 19.42 25.05
N ASP A 336 1.51 20.71 25.39
CA ASP A 336 1.57 21.17 26.78
C ASP A 336 0.36 20.76 27.62
N LYS A 337 -0.81 20.55 26.98
CA LYS A 337 -2.04 20.07 27.61
C LYS A 337 -2.05 18.56 27.87
N LEU A 338 -1.09 17.80 27.33
CA LEU A 338 -1.04 16.35 27.53
C LEU A 338 -0.71 15.98 28.99
N PRO A 339 -1.24 14.86 29.50
CA PRO A 339 -0.75 14.29 30.75
C PRO A 339 0.76 13.99 30.70
N GLU A 340 1.49 14.20 31.79
CA GLU A 340 2.97 14.03 31.84
C GLU A 340 3.44 12.65 31.37
N LYS A 341 2.67 11.59 31.66
CA LYS A 341 2.96 10.23 31.18
C LYS A 341 2.98 10.16 29.64
N ARG A 342 2.06 10.86 28.97
CA ARG A 342 1.99 10.91 27.50
C ARG A 342 3.12 11.77 26.92
N LYS A 343 3.40 12.93 27.51
CA LYS A 343 4.50 13.81 27.07
C LYS A 343 5.84 13.07 26.98
N GLY A 344 6.16 12.26 27.99
CA GLY A 344 7.39 11.46 28.00
C GLY A 344 7.51 10.47 26.84
N ILE A 345 6.40 9.83 26.47
CA ILE A 345 6.35 8.86 25.36
C ILE A 345 6.38 9.60 24.02
N TYR A 346 5.55 10.62 23.85
CA TYR A 346 5.42 11.37 22.61
C TYR A 346 6.74 12.07 22.25
N ARG A 347 7.45 12.65 23.22
CA ARG A 347 8.81 13.20 22.98
C ARG A 347 9.77 12.18 22.38
N ARG A 348 9.72 10.92 22.83
CA ARG A 348 10.58 9.85 22.31
C ARG A 348 10.20 9.46 20.89
N ILE A 349 8.89 9.39 20.61
CA ILE A 349 8.35 9.14 19.27
C ILE A 349 8.78 10.26 18.32
N GLN A 350 8.47 11.51 18.67
CA GLN A 350 8.85 12.69 17.88
C GLN A 350 10.36 12.72 17.62
N ALA A 351 11.19 12.54 18.65
CA ALA A 351 12.66 12.52 18.49
C ALA A 351 13.16 11.40 17.54
N SER A 352 12.43 10.29 17.44
CA SER A 352 12.80 9.14 16.59
C SER A 352 12.24 9.21 15.18
N HIS A 353 11.11 9.90 14.98
CA HIS A 353 10.31 9.83 13.75
C HIS A 353 10.09 11.16 13.04
N ILE A 354 10.46 12.32 13.62
CA ILE A 354 10.16 13.64 13.05
C ILE A 354 10.64 13.82 11.60
N GLN A 355 11.77 13.21 11.23
CA GLN A 355 12.30 13.25 9.87
C GLN A 355 11.51 12.41 8.86
N GLY A 356 10.72 11.45 9.35
CA GLY A 356 9.79 10.63 8.59
C GLY A 356 8.35 11.12 8.64
N SER A 357 8.02 12.11 9.49
CA SER A 357 6.69 12.68 9.60
C SER A 357 6.38 13.55 8.37
N PRO A 358 5.20 13.40 7.74
CA PRO A 358 4.71 14.31 6.70
C PRO A 358 4.70 15.79 7.14
N ASP A 359 5.19 16.68 6.27
CA ASP A 359 5.13 18.13 6.45
C ASP A 359 4.52 18.82 5.20
N GLY A 360 3.91 19.98 5.37
CA GLY A 360 3.06 20.63 4.35
C GLY A 360 1.57 20.28 4.49
N PRO A 361 0.72 20.69 3.54
CA PRO A 361 -0.70 20.31 3.56
C PRO A 361 -0.84 18.83 3.22
N TRP A 362 -1.44 18.05 4.11
CA TRP A 362 -1.73 16.64 3.84
C TRP A 362 -2.97 16.16 4.59
N PHE A 363 -3.64 15.18 4.01
CA PHE A 363 -4.78 14.47 4.58
C PHE A 363 -4.79 13.03 4.08
N PHE A 364 -4.95 12.06 4.98
CA PHE A 364 -5.01 10.63 4.63
C PHE A 364 -6.38 10.02 4.93
N ILE A 365 -6.81 9.11 4.05
CA ILE A 365 -7.80 8.07 4.40
C ILE A 365 -7.09 6.73 4.27
N ILE A 366 -7.15 5.93 5.33
CA ILE A 366 -6.49 4.62 5.41
C ILE A 366 -7.55 3.55 5.67
N ALA A 367 -7.68 2.60 4.76
CA ALA A 367 -8.52 1.40 4.91
C ALA A 367 -7.62 0.22 5.24
N ARG A 368 -7.96 -0.56 6.28
CA ARG A 368 -7.08 -1.60 6.83
C ARG A 368 -7.85 -2.89 7.01
N ASN A 369 -7.21 -4.02 6.67
CA ASN A 369 -7.66 -5.33 7.11
C ASN A 369 -6.82 -5.78 8.32
N LEU A 370 -7.47 -5.90 9.48
CA LEU A 370 -6.82 -6.32 10.73
C LEU A 370 -7.00 -7.82 10.94
N SER A 371 -6.46 -8.63 10.03
CA SER A 371 -6.51 -10.10 10.07
C SER A 371 -6.02 -10.70 11.39
N LYS A 372 -5.13 -9.99 12.10
CA LYS A 372 -4.46 -10.43 13.34
C LYS A 372 -5.11 -9.95 14.66
N GLN A 373 -6.00 -8.96 14.66
CA GLN A 373 -6.51 -8.34 15.92
C GLN A 373 -7.85 -8.93 16.43
N GLY A 374 -8.16 -10.19 16.09
CA GLY A 374 -9.44 -10.80 16.45
C GLY A 374 -9.44 -12.32 16.54
N ALA A 375 -8.35 -12.91 17.04
CA ALA A 375 -8.31 -14.31 17.48
C ALA A 375 -8.31 -14.39 19.01
#